data_AF-A0ABD6VIV1-F1
#
_entry.id   AF-A0ABD6VIV1-F1
#
_cell.length_a   1.000
_cell.length_b   1.000
_cell.length_c   1.000
_cell.angle_alpha   90.00
_cell.angle_beta   90.00
_cell.angle_gamma   90.00
#
_symmetry.space_group_name_H-M   'P 1'
#
loop_
_entity.id
_entity.type
_entity.pdbx_description
1 polymer ?
#
loop_
_entity_poly.entity_id
_entity_poly.type
_entity_poly.pdbx_seq_one_letter_code
_entity_poly.pdbx_strand_id
1 'polypeptide(L)' 'MMNNLMTLHELITATEQARASYRLRSTLLSRMLYEFWYVLLGMEAFDQQKLKIKYPVALAEMYRLATDAP' A
#
# COMPACT_ATOMS: atom_id res chain seq x y z
N MET A 1 19.61 2.44 14.81
CA MET A 1 19.78 2.26 13.35
C MET A 1 18.74 1.26 12.89
N MET A 2 17.66 1.71 12.26
CA MET A 2 16.63 0.81 11.74
C MET A 2 17.04 0.42 10.32
N ASN A 3 17.83 -0.65 10.20
CA ASN A 3 18.09 -1.31 8.93
C ASN A 3 16.78 -1.94 8.47
N ASN A 4 15.93 -1.23 7.75
CA ASN A 4 14.75 -1.82 7.13
C ASN A 4 14.43 -1.03 5.86
N LEU A 5 15.23 -1.25 4.82
CA LEU A 5 14.74 -1.12 3.45
C LEU A 5 13.66 -2.21 3.29
N MET A 6 12.46 -1.92 3.78
CA MET A 6 11.29 -2.74 3.47
C MET A 6 11.20 -2.78 1.95
N THR A 7 11.28 -3.98 1.40
CA THR A 7 11.26 -4.15 -0.05
C THR A 7 9.88 -3.80 -0.58
N LEU A 8 9.79 -3.39 -1.85
CA LEU A 8 8.50 -3.10 -2.49
C LEU A 8 7.54 -4.29 -2.38
N HIS A 9 8.05 -5.52 -2.43
CA HIS A 9 7.26 -6.74 -2.30
C HIS A 9 6.66 -6.91 -0.89
N GLU A 10 7.44 -6.65 0.15
CA GLU A 10 6.94 -6.68 1.53
C GLU A 10 5.87 -5.62 1.73
N LEU A 11 6.05 -4.42 1.17
CA LEU A 11 5.09 -3.33 1.26
C LEU A 11 3.76 -3.68 0.59
N ILE A 12 3.80 -4.28 -0.60
CA ILE A 12 2.61 -4.79 -1.30
C ILE A 12 1.90 -5.84 -0.42
N THR A 13 2.64 -6.82 0.09
CA THR A 13 2.10 -7.91 0.92
C THR A 13 1.45 -7.40 2.21
N ALA A 14 2.09 -6.43 2.89
CA ALA A 14 1.53 -5.81 4.08
C ALA A 14 0.24 -5.03 3.77
N THR A 15 0.20 -4.32 2.64
CA THR A 15 -0.99 -3.58 2.20
C THR A 15 -2.15 -4.53 1.89
N GLU A 16 -1.87 -5.66 1.23
CA GLU A 16 -2.86 -6.71 0.96
C GLU A 16 -3.44 -7.32 2.23
N GLN A 17 -2.60 -7.68 3.21
CA GLN A 17 -3.05 -8.22 4.49
C GLN A 17 -3.88 -7.21 5.29
N ALA A 18 -3.46 -5.94 5.31
CA ALA A 18 -4.20 -4.88 5.97
C ALA A 18 -5.58 -4.68 5.32
N ARG A 19 -5.66 -4.73 3.99
CA ARG A 19 -6.93 -4.68 3.25
C ARG A 19 -7.84 -5.86 3.57
N ALA A 20 -7.31 -7.07 3.57
CA ALA A 20 -8.08 -8.27 3.93
C ALA A 20 -8.62 -8.17 5.36
N SER A 21 -7.80 -7.70 6.28
CA SER A 21 -8.20 -7.46 7.68
C SER A 21 -9.28 -6.38 7.79
N TYR A 22 -9.17 -5.30 7.03
CA TYR A 22 -10.19 -4.25 6.96
C TYR A 22 -11.52 -4.80 6.44
N ARG A 23 -11.52 -5.61 5.37
CA ARG A 23 -12.74 -6.24 4.85
C ARG A 23 -13.41 -7.15 5.86
N LEU A 24 -12.63 -7.98 6.55
CA LEU A 24 -13.16 -8.95 7.50
C LEU A 24 -13.72 -8.31 8.77
N ARG A 25 -13.02 -7.30 9.30
CA ARG A 25 -13.32 -6.74 10.63
C ARG A 25 -14.06 -5.41 10.59
N SER A 26 -13.89 -4.62 9.52
CA SER A 26 -14.47 -3.29 9.33
C SER A 26 -14.32 -2.34 10.53
N THR A 27 -13.29 -2.51 11.35
CA THR A 27 -13.02 -1.64 12.50
C THR A 27 -12.23 -0.40 12.08
N LEU A 28 -12.36 0.69 12.84
CA LEU A 28 -11.57 1.91 12.62
C LEU A 28 -10.07 1.63 12.60
N LEU A 29 -9.57 0.77 13.50
CA LEU A 29 -8.16 0.39 13.53
C LEU A 29 -7.74 -0.33 12.25
N SER A 30 -8.53 -1.31 11.78
CA SER A 30 -8.22 -2.03 10.54
C SER A 30 -8.25 -1.13 9.31
N ARG A 31 -9.16 -0.15 9.28
CA ARG A 31 -9.23 0.87 8.24
C ARG A 31 -7.99 1.76 8.25
N MET A 32 -7.63 2.32 9.40
CA MET A 32 -6.45 3.18 9.54
C MET A 32 -5.16 2.45 9.16
N LEU A 33 -5.03 1.18 9.53
CA LEU A 33 -3.87 0.37 9.12
C LEU A 33 -3.82 0.18 7.60
N TYR A 34 -4.95 -0.14 6.97
CA TYR A 34 -5.01 -0.25 5.51
C TYR A 34 -4.65 1.08 4.82
N GLU A 35 -5.25 2.19 5.24
CA GLU A 35 -4.97 3.52 4.68
C GLU A 35 -3.50 3.90 4.85
N PHE A 36 -2.91 3.61 6.02
CA PHE A 36 -1.48 3.85 6.27
C PHE A 36 -0.58 3.10 5.28
N TRP A 37 -0.78 1.79 5.12
CA TRP A 37 0.01 1.00 4.19
C TRP A 37 -0.22 1.40 2.73
N TYR A 38 -1.45 1.74 2.38
CA TYR A 38 -1.81 2.17 1.03
C TYR A 38 -1.15 3.52 0.66
N VAL A 39 -1.07 4.46 1.60
CA VAL A 39 -0.33 5.72 1.40
C VAL A 39 1.16 5.47 1.23
N LEU A 40 1.76 4.61 2.05
CA LEU A 40 3.17 4.24 1.91
C LEU A 40 3.47 3.61 0.55
N LEU A 41 2.59 2.72 0.07
CA LEU A 41 2.70 2.12 -1.26
C LEU A 41 2.67 3.18 -2.37
N GLY A 42 1.82 4.21 -2.22
CA GLY A 42 1.78 5.35 -3.14
C GLY A 42 3.03 6.21 -3.14
N MET A 43 3.60 6.46 -1.96
CA MET A 43 4.87 7.18 -1.84
C MET A 43 6.03 6.42 -2.49
N GLU A 44 6.01 5.08 -2.42
CA GLU A 44 7.01 4.27 -3.10
C GLU A 44 6.75 4.22 -4.62
N ALA A 45 5.48 4.12 -5.04
CA ALA A 45 5.09 4.05 -6.45
C ALA A 45 5.41 5.34 -7.24
N PHE A 46 5.33 6.50 -6.60
CA PHE A 46 5.43 7.81 -7.25
C PHE A 46 6.53 8.68 -6.64
N ASP A 47 7.50 9.07 -7.48
CA ASP A 47 8.49 10.08 -7.12
C ASP A 47 7.86 11.47 -7.23
N GLN A 48 7.47 12.02 -6.08
CA GLN A 48 6.86 13.35 -5.99
C GLN A 48 7.76 14.49 -6.46
N GLN A 49 9.09 14.35 -6.34
CA GLN A 49 10.01 15.41 -6.73
C GLN A 49 10.17 15.47 -8.26
N LYS A 50 10.19 14.30 -8.90
CA LYS A 50 10.32 14.19 -10.36
C LYS A 50 8.99 14.17 -11.10
N LEU A 51 7.88 14.09 -10.35
CA LEU A 51 6.52 13.91 -10.86
C LEU A 51 6.41 12.72 -11.82
N LYS A 52 7.04 11.60 -11.45
CA LYS A 52 7.12 10.40 -12.29
C LYS A 52 6.81 9.14 -11.49
N ILE A 53 6.23 8.16 -12.17
CA ILE A 53 6.05 6.83 -11.63
C ILE A 53 7.45 6.20 -11.48
N LYS A 54 7.81 5.86 -10.24
CA LYS A 54 9.07 5.20 -9.89
C LYS A 54 8.95 3.70 -10.07
N TYR A 55 7.84 3.11 -9.62
CA TYR A 55 7.56 1.68 -9.74
C TYR A 55 6.17 1.45 -10.33
N PRO A 56 6.07 1.14 -11.63
CA PRO A 56 4.80 0.83 -12.28
C PRO A 56 4.06 -0.35 -11.64
N VAL A 57 4.80 -1.34 -11.12
CA VAL A 57 4.23 -2.50 -10.42
C VAL A 57 3.49 -2.07 -9.15
N ALA A 58 4.08 -1.16 -8.36
CA ALA A 58 3.44 -0.63 -7.15
C ALA A 58 2.13 0.10 -7.49
N LEU A 59 2.15 0.89 -8.57
CA LEU A 59 0.96 1.59 -9.04
C LEU A 59 -0.12 0.61 -9.53
N ALA A 60 0.24 -0.44 -10.26
CA ALA A 60 -0.69 -1.47 -10.71
C ALA A 60 -1.34 -2.19 -9.51
N GLU A 61 -0.57 -2.50 -8.47
CA GLU A 61 -1.11 -3.07 -7.23
C GLU A 61 -2.04 -2.10 -6.50
N MET A 62 -1.72 -0.80 -6.45
CA MET A 62 -2.64 0.19 -5.91
C MET A 62 -3.96 0.21 -6.68
N TYR A 63 -3.93 0.18 -8.01
CA TYR A 63 -5.14 0.08 -8.83
C TYR A 63 -5.93 -1.17 -8.48
N ARG A 64 -5.29 -2.34 -8.44
CA ARG A 64 -5.93 -3.61 -8.07
C ARG A 64 -6.57 -3.54 -6.68
N LEU A 65 -5.87 -2.97 -5.70
CA LEU A 65 -6.34 -2.78 -4.33
C LEU A 65 -7.45 -1.72 -4.20
N ALA A 66 -7.55 -0.79 -5.14
CA ALA A 66 -8.67 0.15 -5.20
C ALA A 66 -9.90 -0.48 -5.88
N THR A 67 -9.72 -1.16 -7.02
CA THR A 67 -10.82 -1.63 -7.88
C THR A 67 -11.46 -2.94 -7.45
N ASP A 68 -10.74 -3.81 -6.73
CA ASP A 68 -11.38 -5.01 -6.16
C ASP A 68 -12.45 -4.67 -5.11
N ALA A 69 -12.74 -3.37 -4.87
CA ALA A 69 -13.83 -2.89 -4.04
C ALA A 69 -15.16 -3.55 -4.43
N PRO A 70 -15.96 -4.01 -3.43
CA PRO A 70 -17.20 -4.72 -3.66
C PRO A 70 -18.24 -3.92 -4.45
#